data_AF-A0A2G9TAZ1-F1
#
_entry.id   AF-A0A2G9TAZ1-F1
#
_cell.length_a   1.000
_cell.length_b   1.000
_cell.length_c   1.000
_cell.angle_alpha   90.00
_cell.angle_beta   90.00
_cell.angle_gamma   90.00
#
_symmetry.space_group_name_H-M   'P 1'
#
loop_
_entity.id
_entity.type
_entity.pdbx_description
1 polymer ?
#
loop_
_entity_poly.entity_id
_entity_poly.type
_entity_poly.pdbx_seq_one_letter_code
_entity_poly.pdbx_strand_id
1 'polypeptide(L)'
;ISGAFLFVYFCRNTRLMFASPYHYYSYLELQIILISMGYFIYDSIDMVINETLNVSSVVLMIHHLCSVIFLSMVLASHKFLLYAYWALMME
;
A
#
# COMPACT_ATOMS: atom_id res chain seq x y z
N ILE A 1 1.11 -5.83 -11.20
CA ILE A 1 2.59 -5.78 -11.25
C ILE A 1 3.18 -5.62 -9.84
N SER A 2 2.68 -4.64 -9.06
CA SER A 2 3.04 -4.46 -7.63
C SER A 2 2.84 -5.72 -6.78
N GLY A 3 1.69 -6.39 -6.88
CA GLY A 3 1.40 -7.60 -6.09
C GLY A 3 2.34 -8.78 -6.35
N ALA A 4 2.68 -9.06 -7.61
CA ALA A 4 3.64 -10.12 -7.95
C ALA A 4 5.05 -9.81 -7.42
N PHE A 5 5.47 -8.54 -7.50
CA PHE A 5 6.73 -8.11 -6.91
C PHE A 5 6.70 -8.27 -5.38
N LEU A 6 5.64 -7.81 -4.71
CA LEU A 6 5.46 -7.94 -3.26
C LEU A 6 5.54 -9.40 -2.81
N PHE A 7 4.90 -10.31 -3.55
CA PHE A 7 4.93 -11.73 -3.27
C PHE A 7 6.33 -12.33 -3.43
N VAL A 8 7.05 -12.00 -4.51
CA VAL A 8 8.44 -12.44 -4.70
C VAL A 8 9.36 -11.87 -3.62
N TYR A 9 9.17 -10.59 -3.27
CA TYR A 9 9.90 -9.93 -2.20
C TYR A 9 9.67 -10.64 -0.86
N PHE A 10 8.43 -10.98 -0.55
CA PHE A 10 8.05 -11.76 0.63
C PHE A 10 8.77 -13.10 0.68
N CYS A 11 8.70 -13.89 -0.39
CA CYS A 11 9.34 -15.21 -0.43
C CYS A 11 10.86 -15.12 -0.23
N ARG A 12 11.53 -14.10 -0.79
CA ARG A 12 12.99 -13.92 -0.66
C ARG A 12 13.41 -13.36 0.70
N ASN A 13 12.58 -12.53 1.32
CA ASN A 13 12.94 -11.76 2.51
C ASN A 13 12.12 -12.16 3.76
N THR A 14 11.57 -13.38 3.79
CA THR A 14 10.78 -13.90 4.93
C THR A 14 11.42 -13.62 6.28
N ARG A 15 12.71 -13.94 6.46
CA ARG A 15 13.44 -13.69 7.72
C ARG A 15 13.43 -12.21 8.12
N LEU A 16 13.60 -11.30 7.17
CA LEU A 16 13.59 -9.85 7.40
C LEU A 16 12.17 -9.37 7.78
N MET A 17 11.16 -9.86 7.06
CA MET A 17 9.75 -9.51 7.27
C MET A 17 9.21 -9.93 8.63
N PHE A 18 9.75 -10.99 9.24
CA PHE A 18 9.31 -11.47 10.55
C PHE A 18 10.24 -11.12 11.72
N ALA A 19 11.54 -10.86 11.51
CA ALA A 19 12.49 -10.70 12.62
C ALA A 19 12.57 -9.27 13.21
N SER A 20 12.33 -8.22 12.43
CA SER A 20 12.32 -6.82 12.93
C SER A 20 11.55 -5.89 11.98
N PRO A 21 10.22 -6.06 11.84
CA PRO A 21 9.43 -5.31 10.86
C PRO A 21 9.32 -3.81 11.17
N TYR A 22 9.57 -3.40 12.42
CA TYR A 22 9.36 -2.03 12.90
C TYR A 22 10.43 -1.02 12.46
N HIS A 23 11.67 -1.48 12.27
CA HIS A 23 12.84 -0.59 12.09
C HIS A 23 13.42 -0.63 10.67
N TYR A 24 12.78 -1.36 9.77
CA TYR A 24 13.27 -1.50 8.41
C TYR A 24 12.75 -0.38 7.52
N TYR A 25 13.67 0.30 6.84
CA TYR A 25 13.39 1.34 5.86
C TYR A 25 14.44 1.33 4.75
N SER A 26 14.00 1.36 3.49
CA SER A 26 14.87 1.41 2.32
C SER A 26 14.22 2.28 1.25
N TYR A 27 14.98 3.22 0.68
CA TYR A 27 14.49 4.13 -0.35
C TYR A 27 14.07 3.42 -1.64
N LEU A 28 14.74 2.32 -1.98
CA LEU A 28 14.41 1.54 -3.17
C LEU A 28 13.05 0.85 -2.99
N GLU A 29 12.82 0.30 -1.82
CA GLU A 29 11.58 -0.40 -1.49
C GLU A 29 10.40 0.55 -1.23
N LEU A 30 10.68 1.78 -0.80
CA LEU A 30 9.68 2.84 -0.69
C LEU A 30 8.99 3.13 -2.03
N GLN A 31 9.68 2.94 -3.16
CA GLN A 31 9.10 3.20 -4.48
C GLN A 31 7.82 2.41 -4.71
N ILE A 32 7.70 1.22 -4.13
CA ILE A 32 6.50 0.37 -4.27
C ILE A 32 5.33 0.97 -3.51
N ILE A 33 5.59 1.51 -2.31
CA ILE A 33 4.57 2.22 -1.53
C ILE A 33 4.10 3.46 -2.29
N LEU A 34 5.03 4.23 -2.86
CA LEU A 34 4.71 5.43 -3.64
C LEU A 34 3.88 5.10 -4.89
N ILE A 35 4.26 4.05 -5.63
CA ILE A 35 3.50 3.59 -6.80
C ILE A 35 2.10 3.12 -6.38
N SER A 36 1.99 2.38 -5.27
CA SER A 36 0.70 1.88 -4.78
C SER A 36 -0.21 3.01 -4.28
N MET A 37 0.35 4.02 -3.60
CA MET A 37 -0.39 5.24 -3.27
C MET A 37 -0.89 5.96 -4.52
N GLY A 38 -0.05 6.09 -5.54
CA GLY A 38 -0.44 6.67 -6.83
C GLY A 38 -1.59 5.90 -7.48
N TYR A 39 -1.56 4.57 -7.40
CA TYR A 39 -2.65 3.71 -7.86
C TYR A 39 -3.95 3.99 -7.10
N PHE A 40 -3.96 4.01 -5.76
CA PHE A 40 -5.19 4.27 -5.00
C PHE A 40 -5.76 5.66 -5.23
N ILE A 41 -4.91 6.67 -5.40
CA ILE A 41 -5.37 8.03 -5.72
C ILE A 41 -6.00 8.05 -7.11
N TYR A 42 -5.35 7.43 -8.10
CA TYR A 42 -5.87 7.35 -9.46
C TYR A 42 -7.22 6.62 -9.50
N ASP A 43 -7.30 5.46 -8.84
CA ASP A 43 -8.51 4.64 -8.77
C ASP A 43 -9.64 5.40 -8.06
N SER A 44 -9.33 6.08 -6.95
CA SER A 44 -10.31 6.92 -6.24
C SER A 44 -10.85 8.06 -7.12
N ILE A 45 -10.01 8.69 -7.93
CA ILE A 45 -10.44 9.74 -8.86
C ILE A 45 -11.31 9.15 -9.97
N ASP A 46 -10.92 7.99 -10.51
CA ASP A 46 -11.67 7.30 -11.55
C ASP A 46 -13.07 6.91 -11.05
N MET A 47 -13.16 6.37 -9.84
CA MET A 47 -14.43 6.04 -9.18
C MET A 47 -15.34 7.26 -9.01
N VAL A 48 -14.80 8.45 -8.72
CA VAL A 48 -15.58 9.68 -8.56
C VAL A 48 -16.10 10.21 -9.90
N ILE A 49 -15.32 10.08 -10.97
CA ILE A 49 -15.64 10.66 -12.27
C ILE A 49 -16.52 9.72 -13.10
N ASN A 50 -16.18 8.43 -13.12
CA ASN A 50 -16.67 7.48 -14.10
C ASN A 50 -17.65 6.45 -13.52
N GLU A 51 -17.70 6.28 -12.20
CA GLU A 51 -18.51 5.23 -11.58
C GLU A 51 -19.81 5.75 -10.94
N THR A 52 -20.88 4.97 -11.06
CA THR A 52 -22.16 5.29 -10.44
C THR A 52 -22.07 5.08 -8.94
N LEU A 53 -22.33 6.13 -8.16
CA LEU A 53 -22.30 6.09 -6.69
C LEU A 53 -23.30 5.06 -6.13
N ASN A 54 -22.80 3.88 -5.80
CA ASN A 54 -23.50 2.85 -5.05
C ASN A 54 -22.81 2.64 -3.68
N VAL A 55 -23.47 1.90 -2.77
CA VAL A 55 -22.94 1.67 -1.42
C VAL A 55 -21.56 0.98 -1.45
N SER A 56 -21.35 0.06 -2.39
CA SER A 56 -20.09 -0.67 -2.54
C SER A 56 -18.96 0.23 -3.03
N SER A 57 -19.20 1.12 -4.00
CA SER A 57 -18.24 2.11 -4.49
C SER A 57 -17.88 3.12 -3.39
N VAL A 58 -18.84 3.52 -2.54
CA VAL A 58 -18.52 4.39 -1.39
C VAL A 58 -17.64 3.68 -0.36
N VAL A 59 -17.93 2.40 -0.05
CA VAL A 59 -17.09 1.60 0.86
C VAL A 59 -15.68 1.44 0.31
N LEU A 60 -15.55 1.14 -0.98
CA LEU A 60 -14.26 0.98 -1.63
C LEU A 60 -13.48 2.32 -1.70
N MET A 61 -14.16 3.44 -1.93
CA MET A 61 -13.55 4.77 -1.88
C MET A 61 -13.03 5.13 -0.48
N ILE A 62 -13.78 4.79 0.58
CA ILE A 62 -13.32 4.95 1.97
C ILE A 62 -12.09 4.07 2.22
N HIS A 63 -12.09 2.84 1.71
CA HIS A 63 -10.95 1.94 1.81
C HIS A 63 -9.69 2.55 1.18
N HIS A 64 -9.77 3.05 -0.05
CA HIS A 64 -8.63 3.70 -0.71
C HIS A 64 -8.14 4.94 0.05
N LEU A 65 -9.06 5.77 0.57
CA LEU A 65 -8.70 6.92 1.39
C LEU A 65 -7.92 6.50 2.65
N CYS A 66 -8.40 5.46 3.35
CA CYS A 66 -7.72 4.89 4.51
C CYS A 66 -6.34 4.30 4.14
N SER A 67 -6.25 3.57 3.02
CA SER A 67 -4.98 3.03 2.51
C SER A 67 -3.97 4.16 2.27
N VAL A 68 -4.36 5.24 1.58
CA VAL A 68 -3.48 6.40 1.32
C VAL A 68 -3.03 7.07 2.62
N ILE A 69 -3.92 7.26 3.60
CA ILE A 69 -3.55 7.85 4.90
C ILE A 69 -2.53 6.98 5.63
N PHE A 70 -2.76 5.66 5.69
CA PHE A 70 -1.85 4.73 6.36
C PHE A 70 -0.47 4.71 5.70
N LEU A 71 -0.42 4.61 4.37
CA LEU A 71 0.83 4.64 3.60
C LEU A 71 1.56 5.99 3.73
N SER A 72 0.82 7.09 3.87
CA SER A 72 1.40 8.42 4.14
C SER A 72 2.10 8.49 5.51
N MET A 73 1.56 7.81 6.53
CA MET A 73 2.23 7.73 7.85
C MET A 73 3.54 6.95 7.81
N VAL A 74 3.63 5.91 6.96
CA VAL A 74 4.86 5.15 6.72
C VAL A 74 5.93 6.05 6.09
N LEU A 75 5.53 6.87 5.12
CA LEU A 75 6.40 7.90 4.51
C LEU A 75 6.84 8.95 5.52
N ALA A 76 5.94 9.53 6.29
CA ALA A 76 6.27 10.59 7.24
C ALA A 76 7.18 10.11 8.39
N SER A 77 6.99 8.87 8.85
CA SER A 77 7.73 8.32 9.98
C SER A 77 9.06 7.67 9.60
N HIS A 78 9.28 7.39 8.31
CA HIS A 78 10.38 6.55 7.81
C HIS A 78 10.51 5.21 8.58
N LYS A 79 9.37 4.66 9.01
CA LYS A 79 9.27 3.42 9.79
C LYS A 79 8.12 2.57 9.27
N PHE A 80 8.05 1.32 9.72
CA PHE A 80 6.94 0.40 9.41
C PHE A 80 6.78 0.04 7.93
N LEU A 81 7.84 0.19 7.12
CA LEU A 81 7.79 -0.11 5.68
C LEU A 81 7.35 -1.55 5.42
N LEU A 82 7.83 -2.51 6.21
CA LEU A 82 7.46 -3.93 6.05
C LEU A 82 5.99 -4.20 6.42
N TYR A 83 5.41 -3.44 7.35
CA TYR A 83 3.97 -3.53 7.63
C TYR A 83 3.13 -3.00 6.48
N ALA A 84 3.59 -1.95 5.81
CA ALA A 84 2.95 -1.45 4.59
C ALA A 84 2.98 -2.50 3.48
N TYR A 85 4.09 -3.25 3.35
CA TYR A 85 4.19 -4.38 2.41
C TYR A 85 3.21 -5.50 2.75
N TRP A 86 3.06 -5.84 4.03
CA TRP A 86 2.05 -6.81 4.47
C TRP A 86 0.62 -6.35 4.15
N ALA A 87 0.31 -5.08 4.41
CA ALA A 87 -1.00 -4.51 4.11
C ALA A 87 -1.30 -4.56 2.60
N LEU A 88 -0.35 -4.14 1.76
CA LEU A 88 -0.48 -4.16 0.30
C LEU A 88 -0.58 -5.57 -0.31
N MET A 89 -0.14 -6.61 0.41
CA MET A 89 -0.27 -7.99 -0.06
C MET A 89 -1.68 -8.56 0.19
N MET A 90 -2.46 -7.94 1.09
CA MET A 90 -3.84 -8.31 1.41
C MET A 90 -4.87 -7.59 0.54
N GLU A 91 -4.40 -6.63 -0.27
CA GLU A 91 -5.17 -5.82 -1.22
C GLU A 91 -5.15 -6.46 -2.61
#